data_AF-A0AAN6DG66-F1
#
_entry.id   AF-A0AAN6DG66-F1
#
_cell.length_a   1.000
_cell.length_b   1.000
_cell.length_c   1.000
_cell.angle_alpha   90.00
_cell.angle_beta   90.00
_cell.angle_gamma   90.00
#
_symmetry.space_group_name_H-M   'P 1'
#
loop_
_entity.id
_entity.type
_entity.pdbx_description
1 polymer ?
#
loop_
_entity_poly.entity_id
_entity_poly.type
_entity_poly.pdbx_seq_one_letter_code
_entity_poly.pdbx_strand_id
1 'polypeptide(L)'
;MGISAPIKQVLAKFPLVVYPSQNTDVEMPATKLAFRNSRESHNTFNLGVYNVVPLSFDNNVAASLDPVCFYCMLLLAYKQGYKLPQLDNNGSGNCISVLTYHSAVDGQLPILVEDEDDRKERKLRRKIRSAATIEKFNLSTVSNPKELMYIQLVDTRLYDYFTAKVLQISATSIYSQSSTPFNSALGHLVRRNNFYLRNPAISAQYTDSVHLPLKYTAKAIQNEHDRCNREGKQLLEWLETLLEDELFFDKPGVLDFKLAAYIYALMNIEDVELEYPKLKAHCRRIIAGVI
;
A
#
# COMPACT_ATOMS: atom_id res chain seq x y z
N MET A 1 -39.18 -14.13 -23.28
CA MET A 1 -40.28 -13.26 -23.75
C MET A 1 -40.19 -11.93 -23.00
N GLY A 2 -39.99 -10.82 -23.70
CA GLY A 2 -39.87 -9.49 -23.09
C GLY A 2 -41.24 -8.87 -22.83
N ILE A 3 -41.42 -8.27 -21.65
CA ILE A 3 -42.63 -7.52 -21.27
C ILE A 3 -42.81 -6.35 -22.25
N SER A 4 -44.02 -6.18 -22.79
CA SER A 4 -44.33 -5.12 -23.76
C SER A 4 -44.19 -3.72 -23.16
N ALA A 5 -43.77 -2.76 -23.97
CA ALA A 5 -43.54 -1.36 -23.54
C ALA A 5 -44.73 -0.70 -22.79
N PRO A 6 -46.01 -0.97 -23.12
CA PRO A 6 -47.15 -0.41 -22.40
C PRO A 6 -47.24 -0.92 -20.95
N ILE A 7 -46.95 -2.20 -20.72
CA ILE A 7 -46.96 -2.80 -19.37
C ILE A 7 -45.84 -2.16 -18.52
N LYS A 8 -44.69 -1.86 -19.12
CA LYS A 8 -43.61 -1.13 -18.44
C LYS A 8 -44.02 0.28 -18.02
N GLN A 9 -44.83 0.98 -18.82
CA GLN A 9 -45.33 2.32 -18.48
C GLN A 9 -46.34 2.32 -17.34
N VAL A 10 -47.18 1.28 -17.25
CA VAL A 10 -48.09 1.10 -16.12
C VAL A 10 -47.30 0.81 -14.85
N LEU A 11 -46.31 -0.09 -14.93
CA LEU A 11 -45.45 -0.45 -13.80
C LEU A 11 -44.52 0.70 -13.36
N ALA A 12 -44.13 1.61 -14.26
CA ALA A 12 -43.32 2.78 -13.92
C ALA A 12 -44.05 3.81 -13.03
N LYS A 13 -45.38 3.72 -12.89
CA LYS A 13 -46.17 4.56 -11.97
C LYS A 13 -46.15 4.07 -10.52
N PHE A 14 -45.48 2.96 -10.22
CA PHE A 14 -45.61 2.27 -8.93
C PHE A 14 -44.80 2.78 -7.73
N PRO A 15 -43.92 3.79 -7.79
CA PRO A 15 -43.69 4.59 -6.60
C PRO A 15 -44.79 5.66 -6.51
N LEU A 16 -45.78 5.43 -5.63
CA LEU A 16 -46.86 6.39 -5.36
C LEU A 16 -46.33 7.69 -4.75
N VAL A 17 -45.22 7.61 -4.01
CA VAL A 17 -44.47 8.73 -3.44
C VAL A 17 -42.98 8.40 -3.56
N VAL A 18 -42.20 9.32 -4.13
CA VAL A 18 -40.74 9.24 -4.13
C VAL A 18 -40.24 10.20 -3.08
N TYR A 19 -39.70 9.67 -1.99
CA TYR A 19 -39.08 10.49 -0.95
C TYR A 19 -37.72 11.02 -1.45
N PRO A 20 -37.33 12.24 -1.05
CA PRO A 20 -35.99 12.74 -1.30
C PRO A 20 -34.96 11.81 -0.64
N SER A 21 -33.75 11.76 -1.21
CA SER A 21 -32.64 11.01 -0.61
C SER A 21 -32.41 11.48 0.82
N GLN A 22 -32.40 10.55 1.77
CA GLN A 22 -31.96 10.86 3.12
C GLN A 22 -30.46 11.11 3.09
N ASN A 23 -30.07 12.36 3.33
CA ASN A 23 -28.68 12.72 3.60
C ASN A 23 -28.41 12.39 5.08
N THR A 24 -28.27 11.09 5.38
CA THR A 24 -27.61 10.71 6.62
C THR A 24 -26.12 10.97 6.43
N ASP A 25 -25.56 11.87 7.25
CA ASP A 25 -24.11 12.04 7.34
C ASP A 25 -23.52 10.72 7.81
N VAL A 26 -23.07 9.90 6.87
CA VAL A 26 -22.32 8.69 7.17
C VAL A 26 -20.97 9.15 7.68
N GLU A 27 -20.58 8.72 8.88
CA GLU A 27 -19.24 8.97 9.42
C GLU A 27 -18.19 8.61 8.37
N MET A 28 -17.51 9.62 7.85
CA MET A 28 -16.36 9.43 6.98
C MET A 28 -15.26 8.73 7.78
N PRO A 29 -14.42 7.89 7.12
CA PRO A 29 -13.30 7.26 7.79
C PRO A 29 -12.50 8.29 8.59
N ALA A 30 -12.18 7.95 9.84
CA ALA A 30 -11.67 8.87 10.86
C ALA A 30 -10.36 9.60 10.47
N THR A 31 -9.72 9.25 9.36
CA THR A 31 -8.51 9.92 8.86
C THR A 31 -8.52 9.95 7.33
N LYS A 32 -8.98 11.08 6.76
CA LYS A 32 -8.93 11.38 5.33
C LYS A 32 -8.00 12.57 5.09
N LEU A 33 -6.89 12.35 4.40
CA LEU A 33 -5.84 13.35 4.20
C LEU A 33 -5.72 13.68 2.71
N ALA A 34 -5.85 14.96 2.35
CA ALA A 34 -5.79 15.37 0.95
C ALA A 34 -4.35 15.55 0.47
N PHE A 35 -4.06 15.11 -0.76
CA PHE A 35 -2.80 15.44 -1.40
C PHE A 35 -2.68 16.95 -1.59
N ARG A 36 -1.51 17.49 -1.29
CA ARG A 36 -1.25 18.93 -1.45
C ARG A 36 -1.14 19.28 -2.93
N ASN A 37 -1.65 20.45 -3.30
CA ASN A 37 -1.83 20.91 -4.68
C ASN A 37 -2.83 20.10 -5.52
N SER A 38 -3.52 19.14 -4.90
CA SER A 38 -4.68 18.50 -5.50
C SER A 38 -5.78 19.55 -5.66
N ARG A 39 -6.30 19.68 -6.88
CA ARG A 39 -7.46 20.53 -7.16
C ARG A 39 -8.70 19.65 -7.19
N GLU A 40 -9.82 20.18 -6.72
CA GLU A 40 -11.10 19.55 -6.97
C GLU A 40 -11.31 19.42 -8.48
N SER A 41 -11.57 18.20 -8.91
CA SER A 41 -11.81 17.87 -10.31
C SER A 41 -12.92 16.83 -10.40
N HIS A 42 -13.54 16.71 -11.57
CA HIS A 42 -14.56 15.69 -11.82
C HIS A 42 -14.02 14.26 -11.71
N ASN A 43 -12.70 14.09 -11.83
CA ASN A 43 -12.03 12.82 -11.66
C ASN A 43 -11.23 12.85 -10.35
N THR A 44 -11.73 12.18 -9.34
CA THR A 44 -11.05 12.08 -8.04
C THR A 44 -10.64 10.66 -7.74
N PHE A 45 -9.53 10.49 -7.04
CA PHE A 45 -9.14 9.21 -6.48
C PHE A 45 -8.97 9.27 -4.97
N ASN A 46 -9.19 8.13 -4.33
CA ASN A 46 -8.92 7.89 -2.92
C ASN A 46 -8.04 6.65 -2.79
N LEU A 47 -6.86 6.82 -2.19
CA LEU A 47 -5.95 5.72 -1.90
C LEU A 47 -6.20 5.21 -0.47
N GLY A 48 -6.63 3.97 -0.36
CA GLY A 48 -6.77 3.27 0.92
C GLY A 48 -5.43 2.72 1.41
N VAL A 49 -5.01 3.10 2.61
CA VAL A 49 -3.76 2.64 3.26
C VAL A 49 -4.02 2.11 4.66
N TYR A 50 -3.11 1.30 5.20
CA TYR A 50 -3.27 0.66 6.52
C TYR A 50 -3.24 1.64 7.69
N ASN A 51 -2.21 2.49 7.73
CA ASN A 51 -2.02 3.48 8.77
C ASN A 51 -1.11 4.60 8.26
N VAL A 52 -1.18 5.75 8.93
CA VAL A 52 -0.39 6.94 8.63
C VAL A 52 0.26 7.44 9.91
N VAL A 53 1.52 7.83 9.81
CA VAL A 53 2.33 8.41 10.88
C VAL A 53 2.99 9.71 10.40
N PRO A 54 3.42 10.60 11.30
CA PRO A 54 4.30 11.72 10.97
C PRO A 54 5.57 11.22 10.26
N LEU A 55 5.97 11.90 9.18
CA LEU A 55 7.21 11.60 8.49
C LEU A 55 8.39 11.93 9.41
N SER A 56 9.34 11.01 9.58
CA SER A 56 10.48 11.17 10.50
C SER A 56 11.38 12.39 10.21
N PHE A 57 11.28 12.97 9.01
CA PHE A 57 12.04 14.16 8.59
C PHE A 57 11.20 15.44 8.54
N ASP A 58 9.87 15.34 8.60
CA ASP A 58 8.92 16.46 8.64
C ASP A 58 7.62 16.01 9.35
N ASN A 59 7.49 16.37 10.62
CA ASN A 59 6.39 15.91 11.47
C ASN A 59 5.00 16.36 10.98
N ASN A 60 4.90 17.30 10.06
CA ASN A 60 3.62 17.76 9.54
C ASN A 60 3.13 16.91 8.35
N VAL A 61 4.01 16.11 7.75
CA VAL A 61 3.72 15.33 6.54
C VAL A 61 3.32 13.91 6.90
N ALA A 62 2.29 13.41 6.22
CA ALA A 62 1.79 12.06 6.36
C ALA A 62 2.65 11.04 5.60
N ALA A 63 3.11 10.00 6.30
CA ALA A 63 3.80 8.85 5.72
C ALA A 63 3.15 7.54 6.17
N SER A 64 3.36 6.45 5.42
CA SER A 64 2.94 5.12 5.85
C SER A 64 4.16 4.27 6.20
N LEU A 65 4.07 3.49 7.27
CA LEU A 65 5.10 2.52 7.65
C LEU A 65 4.98 1.20 6.89
N ASP A 66 3.90 0.99 6.16
CA ASP A 66 3.81 -0.08 5.19
C ASP A 66 4.47 0.35 3.86
N PRO A 67 5.57 -0.31 3.42
CA PRO A 67 6.33 0.13 2.27
C PRO A 67 5.54 0.06 0.97
N VAL A 68 4.59 -0.89 0.84
CA VAL A 68 3.76 -1.02 -0.37
C VAL A 68 2.76 0.14 -0.46
N CYS A 69 2.09 0.47 0.65
CA CYS A 69 1.23 1.66 0.72
C CYS A 69 2.03 2.94 0.47
N PHE A 70 3.17 3.12 1.15
CA PHE A 70 3.94 4.35 1.06
C PHE A 70 4.55 4.55 -0.33
N TYR A 71 5.03 3.49 -0.98
CA TYR A 71 5.44 3.51 -2.39
C TYR A 71 4.30 4.03 -3.28
N CYS A 72 3.08 3.52 -3.11
CA CYS A 72 1.93 3.97 -3.91
C CYS A 72 1.60 5.45 -3.64
N MET A 73 1.73 5.92 -2.40
CA MET A 73 1.57 7.33 -2.04
C MET A 73 2.57 8.22 -2.78
N LEU A 74 3.86 7.87 -2.70
CA LEU A 74 4.95 8.62 -3.33
C LEU A 74 4.80 8.66 -4.86
N LEU A 75 4.55 7.49 -5.46
CA LEU A 75 4.45 7.39 -6.92
C LEU A 75 3.23 8.13 -7.47
N LEU A 76 2.07 8.07 -6.79
CA LEU A 76 0.89 8.82 -7.20
C LEU A 76 1.11 10.33 -7.07
N ALA A 77 1.72 10.77 -5.97
CA ALA A 77 2.05 12.18 -5.80
C ALA A 77 2.99 12.67 -6.91
N TYR A 78 4.06 11.92 -7.19
CA TYR A 78 5.00 12.26 -8.27
C TYR A 78 4.34 12.28 -9.65
N LYS A 79 3.60 11.22 -10.03
CA LYS A 79 2.96 11.12 -11.36
C LYS A 79 1.94 12.24 -11.62
N GLN A 80 1.27 12.72 -10.58
CA GLN A 80 0.25 13.77 -10.70
C GLN A 80 0.78 15.18 -10.42
N GLY A 81 2.07 15.33 -10.06
CA GLY A 81 2.64 16.61 -9.64
C GLY A 81 2.07 17.13 -8.32
N TYR A 82 1.55 16.23 -7.47
CA TYR A 82 1.07 16.55 -6.13
C TYR A 82 2.19 16.40 -5.10
N LYS A 83 1.94 16.97 -3.93
CA LYS A 83 2.78 16.80 -2.75
C LYS A 83 2.09 15.91 -1.72
N LEU A 84 2.87 15.23 -0.88
CA LEU A 84 2.32 14.38 0.17
C LEU A 84 1.35 15.15 1.09
N PRO A 85 0.31 14.47 1.64
CA PRO A 85 -0.64 15.11 2.54
C PRO A 85 0.00 15.61 3.83
N GLN A 86 -0.61 16.62 4.44
CA GLN A 86 -0.31 17.04 5.81
C GLN A 86 -1.30 16.40 6.78
N LEU A 87 -0.86 16.10 8.00
CA LEU A 87 -1.69 15.44 9.02
C LEU A 87 -2.90 16.28 9.43
N ASP A 88 -2.78 17.62 9.39
CA ASP A 88 -3.84 18.54 9.79
C ASP A 88 -4.78 18.94 8.63
N ASN A 89 -4.49 18.50 7.40
CA ASN A 89 -5.21 18.97 6.22
C ASN A 89 -6.30 17.99 5.77
N ASN A 90 -7.48 18.18 6.35
CA ASN A 90 -8.72 17.57 5.88
C ASN A 90 -9.23 18.33 4.65
N GLY A 91 -8.69 18.01 3.48
CA GLY A 91 -9.05 18.65 2.22
C GLY A 91 -10.04 17.85 1.36
N SER A 92 -10.62 18.54 0.40
CA SER A 92 -11.40 17.97 -0.69
C SER A 92 -10.53 17.69 -1.93
N GLY A 93 -10.91 16.70 -2.73
CA GLY A 93 -10.15 16.24 -3.92
C GLY A 93 -9.45 14.89 -3.73
N ASN A 94 -8.35 14.68 -4.44
CA ASN A 94 -7.57 13.44 -4.35
C ASN A 94 -6.98 13.27 -2.95
N CYS A 95 -7.22 12.11 -2.34
CA CYS A 95 -6.94 11.90 -0.93
C CYS A 95 -6.42 10.51 -0.63
N ILE A 96 -5.95 10.36 0.59
CA ILE A 96 -5.61 9.10 1.24
C ILE A 96 -6.62 8.90 2.35
N SER A 97 -7.12 7.67 2.49
CA SER A 97 -7.95 7.27 3.62
C SER A 97 -7.29 6.13 4.37
N VAL A 98 -7.26 6.23 5.69
CA VAL A 98 -6.86 5.10 6.52
C VAL A 98 -8.01 4.09 6.57
N LEU A 99 -7.72 2.87 6.15
CA LEU A 99 -8.69 1.78 6.03
C LEU A 99 -8.18 0.53 6.75
N THR A 100 -9.09 -0.38 7.05
CA THR A 100 -8.74 -1.71 7.53
C THR A 100 -8.57 -2.67 6.35
N TYR A 101 -7.84 -3.77 6.54
CA TYR A 101 -7.70 -4.80 5.51
C TYR A 101 -9.06 -5.36 5.03
N HIS A 102 -10.10 -5.32 5.87
CA HIS A 102 -11.46 -5.73 5.52
C HIS A 102 -12.12 -4.87 4.43
N SER A 103 -11.60 -3.66 4.17
CA SER A 103 -12.10 -2.81 3.09
C SER A 103 -11.73 -3.33 1.70
N ALA A 104 -10.77 -4.25 1.60
CA ALA A 104 -10.34 -4.86 0.34
C ALA A 104 -10.86 -6.30 0.22
N VAL A 105 -11.32 -6.70 -0.97
CA VAL A 105 -11.89 -8.04 -1.21
C VAL A 105 -10.85 -9.15 -1.02
N ASP A 106 -9.60 -8.87 -1.36
CA ASP A 106 -8.44 -9.76 -1.17
C ASP A 106 -7.81 -9.64 0.24
N GLY A 107 -8.34 -8.74 1.08
CA GLY A 107 -7.79 -8.47 2.41
C GLY A 107 -6.43 -7.77 2.39
N GLN A 108 -6.08 -7.07 1.30
CA GLN A 108 -4.77 -6.46 1.09
C GLN A 108 -4.91 -4.98 0.70
N LEU A 109 -4.19 -4.11 1.42
CA LEU A 109 -3.99 -2.72 1.03
C LEU A 109 -2.58 -2.56 0.41
N PRO A 110 -2.37 -1.60 -0.51
CA PRO A 110 -3.25 -0.49 -0.86
C PRO A 110 -4.39 -0.84 -1.84
N ILE A 111 -5.48 -0.08 -1.77
CA ILE A 111 -6.56 -0.07 -2.79
C ILE A 111 -6.74 1.34 -3.34
N LEU A 112 -7.08 1.45 -4.62
CA LEU A 112 -7.31 2.74 -5.28
C LEU A 112 -8.75 2.82 -5.76
N VAL A 113 -9.51 3.77 -5.22
CA VAL A 113 -10.88 4.05 -5.62
C VAL A 113 -10.87 5.28 -6.52
N GLU A 114 -11.19 5.10 -7.79
CA GLU A 114 -11.26 6.19 -8.78
C GLU A 114 -12.73 6.44 -9.11
N ASP A 115 -13.15 7.69 -8.99
CA ASP A 115 -14.46 8.16 -9.41
C ASP A 115 -14.28 8.92 -10.73
N GLU A 116 -14.93 8.44 -11.80
CA GLU A 116 -14.91 9.04 -13.14
C GLU A 116 -16.32 9.51 -13.51
N ASP A 117 -16.44 10.78 -13.93
CA ASP A 117 -17.71 11.36 -14.35
C ASP A 117 -18.02 10.97 -15.81
N ASP A 118 -18.97 10.05 -16.00
CA ASP A 118 -19.42 9.68 -17.35
C ASP A 118 -20.41 10.74 -17.86
N ARG A 119 -19.87 11.70 -18.62
CA ARG A 119 -20.66 12.77 -19.26
C ARG A 119 -21.75 12.26 -20.20
N LYS A 120 -21.65 11.03 -20.72
CA LYS A 120 -22.66 10.46 -21.63
C LYS A 120 -23.85 9.91 -20.85
N GLU A 121 -23.61 9.29 -19.70
CA GLU A 121 -24.66 8.70 -18.86
C GLU A 121 -25.13 9.61 -17.71
N ARG A 122 -24.43 10.74 -17.46
CA ARG A 122 -24.62 11.61 -16.29
C ARG A 122 -24.57 10.81 -14.98
N LYS A 123 -23.64 9.85 -14.90
CA LYS A 123 -23.45 8.97 -13.74
C LYS A 123 -22.00 8.95 -13.32
N LEU A 124 -21.79 8.90 -12.01
CA LEU A 124 -20.48 8.65 -11.43
C LEU A 124 -20.14 7.16 -11.57
N ARG A 125 -19.06 6.85 -12.30
CA ARG A 125 -18.55 5.48 -12.42
C ARG A 125 -17.38 5.30 -11.46
N ARG A 126 -17.61 4.53 -10.40
CA ARG A 126 -16.58 4.14 -9.44
C ARG A 126 -15.82 2.90 -9.91
N LYS A 127 -14.50 2.98 -9.96
CA LYS A 127 -13.57 1.87 -10.24
C LYS A 127 -12.74 1.60 -8.99
N ILE A 128 -12.70 0.35 -8.54
CA ILE A 128 -11.88 -0.06 -7.40
C ILE A 128 -10.76 -0.96 -7.92
N ARG A 129 -9.51 -0.54 -7.71
CA ARG A 129 -8.31 -1.31 -8.10
C ARG A 129 -7.66 -1.90 -6.85
N SER A 130 -7.43 -3.21 -6.88
CA SER A 130 -6.70 -3.94 -5.84
C SER A 130 -5.20 -3.65 -5.89
N ALA A 131 -4.48 -4.01 -4.83
CA ALA A 131 -3.02 -3.88 -4.74
C ALA A 131 -2.30 -4.51 -5.95
N ALA A 132 -2.70 -5.72 -6.34
CA ALA A 132 -2.13 -6.42 -7.51
C ALA A 132 -2.38 -5.67 -8.84
N THR A 133 -3.55 -5.04 -8.97
CA THR A 133 -3.90 -4.27 -10.17
C THR A 133 -3.09 -2.97 -10.24
N ILE A 134 -2.92 -2.29 -9.10
CA ILE A 134 -2.08 -1.09 -8.98
C ILE A 134 -0.64 -1.43 -9.37
N GLU A 135 -0.10 -2.52 -8.84
CA GLU A 135 1.26 -2.97 -9.13
C GLU A 135 1.45 -3.27 -10.61
N LYS A 136 0.54 -4.03 -11.23
CA LYS A 136 0.58 -4.33 -12.67
C LYS A 136 0.60 -3.05 -13.53
N PHE A 137 -0.18 -2.05 -13.15
CA PHE A 137 -0.21 -0.77 -13.86
C PHE A 137 1.11 0.00 -13.70
N ASN A 138 1.70 -0.01 -12.51
CA ASN A 138 2.99 0.64 -12.29
C ASN A 138 4.12 -0.06 -13.04
N LEU A 139 4.17 -1.39 -13.02
CA LEU A 139 5.17 -2.17 -13.77
C LEU A 139 5.05 -1.97 -15.28
N SER A 140 3.84 -1.76 -15.81
CA SER A 140 3.67 -1.48 -17.26
C SER A 140 4.32 -0.18 -17.74
N THR A 141 4.71 0.72 -16.82
CA THR A 141 5.44 1.95 -17.17
C THR A 141 6.95 1.76 -17.27
N VAL A 142 7.48 0.64 -16.77
CA VAL A 142 8.91 0.33 -16.76
C VAL A 142 9.29 -0.34 -18.08
N SER A 143 10.10 0.36 -18.88
CA SER A 143 10.54 -0.16 -20.20
C SER A 143 11.87 -0.93 -20.11
N ASN A 144 12.69 -0.64 -19.10
CA ASN A 144 14.01 -1.25 -18.97
C ASN A 144 13.91 -2.64 -18.29
N PRO A 145 14.31 -3.73 -18.96
CA PRO A 145 14.23 -5.06 -18.38
C PRO A 145 15.16 -5.24 -17.17
N LYS A 146 16.30 -4.54 -17.11
CA LYS A 146 17.19 -4.58 -15.95
C LYS A 146 16.54 -3.95 -14.72
N GLU A 147 15.88 -2.81 -14.89
CA GLU A 147 15.12 -2.15 -13.81
C GLU A 147 13.98 -3.06 -13.32
N LEU A 148 13.28 -3.74 -14.23
CA LEU A 148 12.24 -4.69 -13.87
C LEU A 148 12.76 -5.87 -13.03
N MET A 149 13.96 -6.39 -13.34
CA MET A 149 14.60 -7.42 -12.50
C MET A 149 14.91 -6.90 -11.10
N TYR A 150 15.38 -5.65 -10.98
CA TYR A 150 15.66 -5.04 -9.69
C TYR A 150 14.39 -4.80 -8.87
N ILE A 151 13.32 -4.34 -9.52
CA ILE A 151 12.01 -4.21 -8.89
C ILE A 151 11.52 -5.57 -8.37
N GLN A 152 11.66 -6.64 -9.16
CA GLN A 152 11.31 -7.99 -8.72
C GLN A 152 12.14 -8.49 -7.52
N LEU A 153 13.43 -8.14 -7.47
CA LEU A 153 14.27 -8.46 -6.31
C LEU A 153 13.80 -7.72 -5.05
N VAL A 154 13.43 -6.44 -5.17
CA VAL A 154 12.85 -5.65 -4.09
C VAL A 154 11.52 -6.25 -3.64
N ASP A 155 10.60 -6.52 -4.57
CA ASP A 155 9.29 -7.06 -4.27
C ASP A 155 9.33 -8.48 -3.72
N THR A 156 10.42 -9.23 -3.89
CA THR A 156 10.53 -10.58 -3.32
C THR A 156 11.41 -10.59 -2.08
N ARG A 157 12.72 -10.33 -2.23
CA ARG A 157 13.71 -10.50 -1.16
C ARG A 157 13.64 -9.38 -0.13
N LEU A 158 13.51 -8.13 -0.55
CA LEU A 158 13.41 -7.01 0.39
C LEU A 158 12.05 -7.02 1.11
N TYR A 159 10.97 -7.37 0.39
CA TYR A 159 9.65 -7.59 0.98
C TYR A 159 9.66 -8.72 2.03
N ASP A 160 10.27 -9.86 1.71
CA ASP A 160 10.34 -10.99 2.64
C ASP A 160 11.17 -10.64 3.88
N TYR A 161 12.28 -9.91 3.71
CA TYR A 161 13.10 -9.41 4.80
C TYR A 161 12.31 -8.47 5.72
N PHE A 162 11.66 -7.46 5.16
CA PHE A 162 10.82 -6.51 5.89
C PHE A 162 9.68 -7.24 6.63
N THR A 163 8.97 -8.13 5.94
CA THR A 163 7.84 -8.86 6.51
C THR A 163 8.28 -9.77 7.64
N ALA A 164 9.39 -10.51 7.47
CA ALA A 164 9.96 -11.35 8.52
C ALA A 164 10.35 -10.54 9.77
N LYS A 165 10.88 -9.32 9.60
CA LYS A 165 11.18 -8.42 10.73
C LYS A 165 9.92 -7.96 11.45
N VAL A 166 8.91 -7.49 10.72
CA VAL A 166 7.65 -7.04 11.31
C VAL A 166 6.95 -8.18 12.08
N LEU A 167 6.95 -9.39 11.53
CA LEU A 167 6.38 -10.56 12.19
C LEU A 167 7.16 -10.94 13.46
N GLN A 168 8.50 -10.84 13.42
CA GLN A 168 9.35 -11.15 14.57
C GLN A 168 9.07 -10.25 15.79
N ILE A 169 8.87 -8.95 15.57
CA ILE A 169 8.55 -7.99 16.64
C ILE A 169 7.04 -7.83 16.86
N SER A 170 6.21 -8.51 16.07
CA SER A 170 4.75 -8.40 16.09
C SER A 170 4.24 -6.94 16.03
N ALA A 171 4.80 -6.13 15.12
CA ALA A 171 4.45 -4.71 14.95
C ALA A 171 3.06 -4.52 14.29
N THR A 172 2.01 -4.82 15.05
CA THR A 172 0.60 -4.71 14.61
C THR A 172 0.17 -3.26 14.39
N SER A 173 0.82 -2.29 15.04
CA SER A 173 0.56 -0.85 14.90
C SER A 173 0.75 -0.32 13.47
N ILE A 174 1.55 -1.00 12.65
CA ILE A 174 1.73 -0.66 11.22
C ILE A 174 0.45 -0.96 10.42
N TYR A 175 -0.30 -2.01 10.80
CA TYR A 175 -1.40 -2.57 10.01
C TYR A 175 -2.78 -2.42 10.66
N SER A 176 -2.85 -1.96 11.90
CA SER A 176 -4.09 -1.77 12.65
C SER A 176 -4.01 -0.54 13.54
N GLN A 177 -5.08 0.26 13.54
CA GLN A 177 -5.29 1.35 14.50
C GLN A 177 -6.00 0.89 15.78
N SER A 178 -6.61 -0.31 15.79
CA SER A 178 -7.32 -0.83 16.95
C SER A 178 -6.37 -1.56 17.90
N SER A 179 -6.56 -1.35 19.21
CA SER A 179 -5.90 -2.07 20.31
C SER A 179 -6.39 -3.51 20.47
N THR A 180 -7.14 -4.05 19.50
CA THR A 180 -7.69 -5.39 19.56
C THR A 180 -6.54 -6.42 19.50
N PRO A 181 -6.50 -7.39 20.41
CA PRO A 181 -5.30 -8.21 20.66
C PRO A 181 -5.09 -9.36 19.65
N PHE A 182 -5.45 -9.21 18.36
CA PHE A 182 -5.45 -10.36 17.45
C PHE A 182 -4.63 -10.23 16.16
N ASN A 183 -3.87 -11.29 15.91
CA ASN A 183 -3.02 -11.65 14.77
C ASN A 183 -3.68 -11.60 13.38
N SER A 184 -4.95 -11.20 13.23
CA SER A 184 -5.64 -11.29 11.93
C SER A 184 -4.99 -10.39 10.88
N ALA A 185 -4.60 -9.16 11.25
CA ALA A 185 -3.87 -8.26 10.36
C ALA A 185 -2.52 -8.86 9.89
N LEU A 186 -1.80 -9.53 10.80
CA LEU A 186 -0.54 -10.23 10.47
C LEU A 186 -0.78 -11.49 9.62
N GLY A 187 -1.88 -12.21 9.85
CA GLY A 187 -2.30 -13.33 9.00
C GLY A 187 -2.62 -12.87 7.56
N HIS A 188 -3.22 -11.69 7.39
CA HIS A 188 -3.42 -11.08 6.08
C HIS A 188 -2.11 -10.57 5.46
N LEU A 189 -1.21 -10.00 6.25
CA LEU A 189 0.14 -9.60 5.80
C LEU A 189 0.92 -10.79 5.21
N VAL A 190 0.86 -11.94 5.87
CA VAL A 190 1.51 -13.19 5.41
C VAL A 190 0.97 -13.69 4.07
N ARG A 191 -0.29 -13.39 3.74
CA ARG A 191 -0.88 -13.73 2.44
C ARG A 191 -0.48 -12.73 1.35
N ARG A 192 -0.14 -11.50 1.72
CA ARG A 192 0.20 -10.45 0.77
C ARG A 192 1.49 -10.78 0.03
N ASN A 193 1.46 -10.52 -1.28
CA ASN A 193 2.58 -10.74 -2.17
C ASN A 193 3.16 -12.17 -2.10
N ASN A 194 2.29 -13.17 -1.87
CA ASN A 194 2.66 -14.58 -1.84
C ASN A 194 3.77 -14.94 -0.83
N PHE A 195 3.92 -14.19 0.27
CA PHE A 195 4.93 -14.48 1.30
C PHE A 195 4.77 -15.88 1.87
N TYR A 196 3.52 -16.31 2.12
CA TYR A 196 3.22 -17.66 2.60
C TYR A 196 3.70 -18.80 1.71
N LEU A 197 3.84 -18.57 0.40
CA LEU A 197 4.39 -19.57 -0.52
C LEU A 197 5.91 -19.66 -0.44
N ARG A 198 6.59 -18.55 -0.13
CA ARG A 198 8.05 -18.47 -0.04
C ARG A 198 8.58 -18.82 1.35
N ASN A 199 7.81 -18.51 2.39
CA ASN A 199 8.18 -18.66 3.81
C ASN A 199 7.08 -19.43 4.57
N PRO A 200 6.84 -20.71 4.23
CA PRO A 200 5.75 -21.49 4.80
C PRO A 200 5.90 -21.75 6.31
N ALA A 201 7.12 -21.88 6.84
CA ALA A 201 7.30 -22.15 8.27
C ALA A 201 6.91 -20.95 9.14
N ILE A 202 7.33 -19.74 8.77
CA ILE A 202 6.90 -18.48 9.44
C ILE A 202 5.38 -18.34 9.32
N SER A 203 4.86 -18.60 8.12
CA SER A 203 3.44 -18.37 7.80
C SER A 203 2.49 -19.32 8.53
N ALA A 204 2.96 -20.52 8.89
CA ALA A 204 2.22 -21.48 9.69
C ALA A 204 1.84 -20.94 11.08
N GLN A 205 2.57 -19.96 11.62
CA GLN A 205 2.25 -19.35 12.91
C GLN A 205 1.01 -18.45 12.87
N TYR A 206 0.70 -17.91 11.69
CA TYR A 206 -0.33 -16.89 11.49
C TYR A 206 -1.51 -17.38 10.64
N THR A 207 -1.47 -18.62 10.18
CA THR A 207 -2.52 -19.24 9.37
C THR A 207 -2.93 -20.58 9.96
N ASP A 208 -4.24 -20.82 10.10
CA ASP A 208 -4.81 -22.07 10.64
C ASP A 208 -4.55 -23.30 9.74
N SER A 209 -3.76 -23.15 8.69
CA SER A 209 -3.69 -24.06 7.55
C SER A 209 -2.62 -25.14 7.69
N VAL A 210 -1.72 -25.07 8.69
CA VAL A 210 -0.53 -25.94 8.74
C VAL A 210 -0.34 -26.56 10.12
N HIS A 211 -0.80 -27.80 10.29
CA HIS A 211 -0.51 -28.64 11.45
C HIS A 211 0.90 -29.24 11.37
N LEU A 212 1.95 -28.43 11.56
CA LEU A 212 3.33 -28.94 11.65
C LEU A 212 3.65 -29.43 13.08
N PRO A 213 4.39 -30.54 13.24
CA PRO A 213 4.78 -31.07 14.55
C PRO A 213 5.70 -30.10 15.30
N LEU A 214 5.21 -29.59 16.44
CA LEU A 214 5.72 -28.48 17.28
C LEU A 214 7.24 -28.37 17.46
N LYS A 215 7.98 -29.49 17.57
CA LYS A 215 9.44 -29.47 17.79
C LYS A 215 10.26 -29.12 16.56
N TYR A 216 9.83 -29.53 15.37
CA TYR A 216 10.53 -29.18 14.13
C TYR A 216 10.12 -27.80 13.63
N THR A 217 8.94 -27.33 14.02
CA THR A 217 8.38 -26.04 13.61
C THR A 217 9.24 -24.88 14.12
N ALA A 218 9.63 -24.85 15.40
CA ALA A 218 10.41 -23.74 15.96
C ALA A 218 11.77 -23.54 15.27
N LYS A 219 12.50 -24.64 15.01
CA LYS A 219 13.79 -24.58 14.29
C LYS A 219 13.61 -24.20 12.83
N ALA A 220 12.55 -24.69 12.17
CA ALA A 220 12.24 -24.33 10.79
C ALA A 220 11.90 -22.83 10.66
N ILE A 221 11.10 -22.30 11.59
CA ILE A 221 10.77 -20.86 11.69
C ILE A 221 12.04 -20.04 11.85
N GLN A 222 12.91 -20.40 12.81
CA GLN A 222 14.16 -19.69 13.03
C GLN A 222 15.05 -19.69 11.77
N ASN A 223 15.20 -20.85 11.12
CA ASN A 223 15.97 -20.95 9.89
C ASN A 223 15.42 -20.07 8.76
N GLU A 224 14.10 -19.94 8.62
CA GLU A 224 13.48 -19.06 7.63
C GLU A 224 13.70 -17.58 7.97
N HIS A 225 13.60 -17.19 9.25
CA HIS A 225 13.95 -15.83 9.68
C HIS A 225 15.43 -15.51 9.40
N ASP A 226 16.34 -16.43 9.73
CA ASP A 226 17.77 -16.26 9.48
C ASP A 226 18.09 -16.17 7.99
N ARG A 227 17.40 -16.95 7.16
CA ARG A 227 17.49 -16.86 5.69
C ARG A 227 17.04 -15.49 5.20
N CYS A 228 15.85 -15.03 5.60
CA CYS A 228 15.33 -13.72 5.19
C CYS A 228 16.27 -12.60 5.64
N ASN A 229 16.81 -12.69 6.85
CA ASN A 229 17.76 -11.73 7.39
C ASN A 229 19.06 -11.68 6.57
N ARG A 230 19.65 -12.83 6.26
CA ARG A 230 20.89 -12.90 5.48
C ARG A 230 20.69 -12.38 4.06
N GLU A 231 19.66 -12.86 3.37
CA GLU A 231 19.39 -12.47 1.98
C GLU A 231 18.99 -10.99 1.87
N GLY A 232 18.22 -10.47 2.84
CA GLY A 232 17.85 -9.06 2.91
C GLY A 232 19.06 -8.16 3.11
N LYS A 233 19.97 -8.51 4.03
CA LYS A 233 21.21 -7.74 4.25
C LYS A 233 22.12 -7.75 3.02
N GLN A 234 22.35 -8.92 2.42
CA GLN A 234 23.13 -9.04 1.18
C GLN A 234 22.55 -8.19 0.05
N LEU A 235 21.22 -8.15 -0.07
CA LEU A 235 20.56 -7.31 -1.07
C LEU A 235 20.78 -5.82 -0.77
N LEU A 236 20.67 -5.40 0.48
CA LEU A 236 20.89 -4.00 0.87
C LEU A 236 22.33 -3.56 0.61
N GLU A 237 23.32 -4.40 0.94
CA GLU A 237 24.73 -4.16 0.61
C GLU A 237 24.94 -4.00 -0.90
N TRP A 238 24.31 -4.86 -1.70
CA TRP A 238 24.39 -4.78 -3.16
C TRP A 238 23.63 -3.57 -3.74
N LEU A 239 22.51 -3.17 -3.15
CA LEU A 239 21.79 -1.96 -3.55
C LEU A 239 22.57 -0.68 -3.20
N GLU A 240 23.32 -0.69 -2.10
CA GLU A 240 24.21 0.41 -1.70
C GLU A 240 25.33 0.61 -2.73
N THR A 241 25.90 -0.47 -3.27
CA THR A 241 26.91 -0.39 -4.34
C THR A 241 26.28 -0.03 -5.68
N LEU A 242 25.08 -0.52 -5.99
CA LEU A 242 24.35 -0.18 -7.21
C LEU A 242 24.05 1.32 -7.31
N LEU A 243 23.81 2.01 -6.18
CA LEU A 243 23.58 3.45 -6.16
C LEU A 243 24.79 4.28 -6.62
N GLU A 244 25.98 3.68 -6.72
CA GLU A 244 27.17 4.33 -7.30
C GLU A 244 27.14 4.37 -8.83
N ASP A 245 26.37 3.48 -9.46
CA ASP A 245 26.20 3.46 -10.92
C ASP A 245 25.18 4.54 -11.35
N GLU A 246 25.66 5.62 -11.96
CA GLU A 246 24.86 6.80 -12.37
C GLU A 246 23.74 6.48 -13.39
N LEU A 247 23.78 5.31 -14.03
CA LEU A 247 22.92 4.97 -15.18
C LEU A 247 21.42 4.81 -14.88
N PHE A 248 21.02 4.63 -13.61
CA PHE A 248 19.63 4.27 -13.27
C PHE A 248 18.86 5.29 -12.41
N PHE A 249 19.55 6.22 -11.73
CA PHE A 249 18.95 7.04 -10.66
C PHE A 249 18.88 8.55 -10.95
N ASP A 250 19.06 8.93 -12.22
CA ASP A 250 19.01 10.32 -12.69
C ASP A 250 17.61 10.93 -12.59
N LYS A 251 16.58 10.15 -12.94
CA LYS A 251 15.17 10.54 -12.81
C LYS A 251 14.45 9.53 -11.92
N PRO A 252 13.68 9.97 -10.89
CA PRO A 252 12.95 9.06 -10.03
C PRO A 252 12.01 8.15 -10.82
N GLY A 253 12.34 6.86 -10.84
CA GLY A 253 11.57 5.79 -11.46
C GLY A 253 10.74 5.01 -10.43
N VAL A 254 10.10 3.94 -10.90
CA VAL A 254 9.33 3.05 -10.01
C VAL A 254 10.23 2.39 -8.96
N LEU A 255 11.45 2.01 -9.36
CA LEU A 255 12.44 1.44 -8.47
C LEU A 255 12.84 2.39 -7.34
N ASP A 256 13.12 3.67 -7.64
CA ASP A 256 13.49 4.68 -6.64
C ASP A 256 12.41 4.83 -5.56
N PHE A 257 11.13 4.93 -5.96
CA PHE A 257 10.03 5.09 -5.01
C PHE A 257 9.81 3.84 -4.17
N LYS A 258 9.99 2.64 -4.74
CA LYS A 258 9.94 1.39 -3.97
C LYS A 258 11.07 1.35 -2.95
N LEU A 259 12.31 1.57 -3.39
CA LEU A 259 13.48 1.57 -2.52
C LEU A 259 13.33 2.61 -1.39
N ALA A 260 12.95 3.84 -1.71
CA ALA A 260 12.72 4.88 -0.71
C ALA A 260 11.65 4.44 0.32
N ALA A 261 10.55 3.82 -0.12
CA ALA A 261 9.51 3.36 0.78
C ALA A 261 9.97 2.21 1.70
N TYR A 262 10.71 1.22 1.18
CA TYR A 262 11.26 0.13 2.00
C TYR A 262 12.32 0.61 2.99
N ILE A 263 13.25 1.45 2.54
CA ILE A 263 14.28 1.99 3.42
C ILE A 263 13.65 2.87 4.50
N TYR A 264 12.68 3.71 4.16
CA TYR A 264 11.93 4.50 5.14
C TYR A 264 11.23 3.61 6.17
N ALA A 265 10.52 2.58 5.74
CA ALA A 265 9.83 1.66 6.64
C ALA A 265 10.81 0.92 7.55
N LEU A 266 11.91 0.41 7.02
CA LEU A 266 12.96 -0.27 7.80
C LEU A 266 13.65 0.67 8.81
N MET A 267 13.85 1.95 8.48
CA MET A 267 14.41 2.95 9.41
C MET A 267 13.53 3.23 10.63
N ASN A 268 12.23 2.94 10.53
CA ASN A 268 11.23 3.21 11.56
C ASN A 268 10.76 1.94 12.28
N ILE A 269 11.38 0.79 12.01
CA ILE A 269 11.14 -0.45 12.75
C ILE A 269 12.07 -0.52 13.96
N GLU A 270 11.50 -0.74 15.14
CA GLU A 270 12.24 -1.06 16.36
C GLU A 270 13.08 -2.34 16.13
N ASP A 271 14.37 -2.32 16.47
CA ASP A 271 15.38 -3.39 16.24
C ASP A 271 16.07 -3.46 14.85
N VAL A 272 15.83 -2.51 13.94
CA VAL A 272 16.54 -2.47 12.65
C VAL A 272 17.51 -1.28 12.59
N GLU A 273 18.79 -1.57 12.87
CA GLU A 273 19.88 -0.63 12.58
C GLU A 273 20.33 -0.80 11.13
N LEU A 274 19.99 0.17 10.28
CA LEU A 274 20.46 0.23 8.90
C LEU A 274 21.84 0.91 8.84
N GLU A 275 22.86 0.18 8.41
CA GLU A 275 24.23 0.70 8.25
C GLU A 275 24.54 1.15 6.80
N TYR A 276 23.52 1.59 6.06
CA TYR A 276 23.64 1.93 4.63
C TYR A 276 23.40 3.43 4.38
N PRO A 277 24.43 4.29 4.48
CA PRO A 277 24.27 5.74 4.43
C PRO A 277 23.80 6.26 3.05
N LYS A 278 24.21 5.65 1.94
CA LYS A 278 23.79 6.10 0.59
C LYS A 278 22.34 5.77 0.34
N LEU A 279 21.87 4.58 0.73
CA LEU A 279 20.46 4.22 0.69
C LEU A 279 19.61 5.17 1.53
N LYS A 280 20.08 5.57 2.73
CA LYS A 280 19.40 6.58 3.56
C LYS A 280 19.36 7.95 2.88
N ALA A 281 20.47 8.39 2.28
CA ALA A 281 20.54 9.66 1.56
C ALA A 281 19.64 9.66 0.32
N HIS A 282 19.63 8.57 -0.43
CA HIS A 282 18.75 8.36 -1.57
C HIS A 282 17.27 8.40 -1.16
N CYS A 283 16.90 7.65 -0.12
CA CYS A 283 15.55 7.68 0.45
C CYS A 283 15.09 9.10 0.80
N ARG A 284 15.94 9.87 1.51
CA ARG A 284 15.66 11.27 1.84
C ARG A 284 15.50 12.15 0.60
N ARG A 285 16.39 11.99 -0.41
CA ARG A 285 16.34 12.75 -1.67
C ARG A 285 15.01 12.50 -2.40
N ILE A 286 14.61 11.24 -2.54
CA ILE A 286 13.39 10.86 -3.24
C ILE A 286 12.14 11.37 -2.51
N ILE A 287 12.06 11.18 -1.19
CA ILE A 287 10.93 11.64 -0.40
C ILE A 287 10.84 13.18 -0.41
N ALA A 288 11.96 13.89 -0.23
CA ALA A 288 12.01 15.35 -0.25
C ALA A 288 11.58 15.94 -1.60
N GLY A 289 11.76 15.21 -2.71
CA GLY A 289 11.26 15.61 -4.02
C GLY A 289 9.73 15.63 -4.15
N VAL A 290 9.00 15.03 -3.19
CA VAL A 290 7.55 14.85 -3.23
C VAL A 290 6.83 15.49 -2.02
N ILE A 291 7.56 16.20 -1.15
CA ILE A 291 7.03 17.07 -0.07
C ILE A 291 6.82 18.49 -0.60
#